data_AF-A0A838HUG4-F1
#
_entry.id   AF-A0A838HUG4-F1
#
_cell.length_a   1.000
_cell.length_b   1.000
_cell.length_c   1.000
_cell.angle_alpha   90.00
_cell.angle_beta   90.00
_cell.angle_gamma   90.00
#
_symmetry.space_group_name_H-M   'P 1'
#
loop_
_entity.id
_entity.type
_entity.pdbx_description
1 polymer ?
#
loop_
_entity_poly.entity_id
_entity_poly.type
_entity_poly.pdbx_seq_one_letter_code
_entity_poly.pdbx_strand_id
1 'polypeptide(L)' 'MPVWVGTSGWQYGDWAGAFYPPRMPRRKWLLHYAARFS' A
#
# COMPACT_ATOMS: atom_id res chain seq x y z
N MET A 1 21.59 -11.79 4.27
CA MET A 1 20.19 -12.24 4.49
C MET A 1 19.28 -11.05 4.23
N PRO A 2 18.23 -11.16 3.40
CA PRO A 2 17.30 -10.06 3.17
C PRO A 2 16.40 -9.85 4.41
N VAL A 3 16.09 -8.59 4.70
CA VAL A 3 15.09 -8.20 5.71
C VAL A 3 13.83 -7.78 4.95
N TRP A 4 12.70 -8.38 5.33
CA TRP A 4 11.41 -8.12 4.70
C TRP A 4 10.60 -7.20 5.61
N VAL A 5 10.03 -6.12 5.05
CA VAL A 5 9.31 -5.10 5.82
C VAL A 5 7.95 -4.82 5.18
N GLY A 6 6.91 -4.87 6.02
CA GLY A 6 5.53 -4.59 5.62
C GLY A 6 4.62 -4.33 6.82
N THR A 7 3.32 -4.44 6.60
CA THR A 7 2.26 -4.14 7.58
C THR A 7 1.22 -5.26 7.62
N SER A 8 0.52 -5.40 8.75
CA SER A 8 -0.54 -6.40 8.95
C SER A 8 -1.85 -6.02 8.22
N GLY A 9 -1.77 -5.88 6.91
CA GLY A 9 -2.85 -5.38 6.05
C GLY A 9 -2.41 -4.20 5.19
N TRP A 10 -3.23 -3.86 4.19
CA TRP A 10 -2.97 -2.78 3.24
C TRP A 10 -4.23 -1.95 2.92
N GLN A 11 -5.42 -2.35 3.39
CA GLN A 11 -6.69 -1.70 3.06
C GLN A 11 -7.15 -0.67 4.10
N TYR A 12 -6.24 0.16 4.60
CA TYR A 12 -6.58 1.19 5.57
C TYR A 12 -7.10 2.44 4.84
N GLY A 13 -8.30 2.91 5.19
CA GLY A 13 -9.00 3.98 4.45
C GLY A 13 -8.38 5.37 4.63
N ASP A 14 -7.82 5.61 5.82
CA ASP A 14 -7.02 6.78 6.21
C ASP A 14 -5.73 6.93 5.39
N TRP A 15 -5.26 5.86 4.74
CA TRP A 15 -4.10 5.93 3.84
C TRP A 15 -4.43 6.53 2.47
N ALA A 16 -5.71 6.70 2.13
CA ALA A 16 -6.12 7.34 0.89
C ALA A 16 -5.70 8.82 0.87
N GLY A 17 -4.92 9.22 -0.14
CA GLY A 17 -4.37 10.57 -0.27
C GLY A 17 -3.03 10.76 0.44
N ALA A 18 -2.73 10.00 1.51
CA ALA A 18 -1.45 10.05 2.20
C ALA A 18 -0.43 9.07 1.61
N PHE A 19 -0.81 7.80 1.46
CA PHE A 19 0.02 6.74 0.88
C PHE A 19 -0.48 6.33 -0.50
N TYR A 20 -1.79 6.18 -0.67
CA TYR A 20 -2.39 5.91 -1.98
C TYR A 20 -2.68 7.23 -2.71
N PRO A 21 -2.33 7.37 -4.01
CA PRO A 21 -2.62 8.57 -4.77
C PRO A 21 -4.10 8.95 -4.71
N PRO A 22 -4.43 10.26 -4.68
CA PRO A 22 -5.81 10.72 -4.67
C PRO A 22 -6.61 10.11 -5.82
N ARG A 23 -7.85 9.67 -5.53
CA ARG A 23 -8.77 9.03 -6.50
C ARG A 23 -8.28 7.69 -7.08
N MET A 24 -7.22 7.08 -6.55
CA MET A 24 -6.81 5.75 -6.98
C MET A 24 -7.90 4.71 -6.61
N PRO A 25 -8.40 3.91 -7.58
CA PRO A 25 -9.35 2.84 -7.28
C PRO A 25 -8.75 1.84 -6.28
N ARG A 26 -9.51 1.47 -5.24
CA ARG A 26 -9.07 0.52 -4.19
C ARG A 26 -8.52 -0.81 -4.73
N ARG A 27 -9.06 -1.30 -5.85
CA ARG A 27 -8.55 -2.52 -6.52
C ARG A 27 -7.07 -2.43 -6.94
N LYS A 28 -6.52 -1.21 -7.09
CA LYS A 28 -5.12 -0.97 -7.45
C LYS A 28 -4.21 -0.78 -6.22
N TRP A 29 -4.77 -0.71 -5.02
CA TRP A 29 -3.98 -0.44 -3.80
C TRP A 29 -2.97 -1.54 -3.51
N LEU A 30 -3.34 -2.82 -3.67
CA LEU A 30 -2.40 -3.93 -3.48
C LEU A 30 -1.18 -3.81 -4.39
N LEU A 31 -1.39 -3.49 -5.67
CA LEU A 31 -0.30 -3.29 -6.62
C LEU A 31 0.60 -2.12 -6.20
N HIS A 32 0.00 -1.03 -5.74
CA HIS A 32 0.74 0.14 -5.30
C HIS A 32 1.57 -0.12 -4.03
N TYR A 33 0.99 -0.87 -3.09
CA TYR A 33 1.61 -1.29 -1.85
C TYR A 33 2.79 -2.25 -2.10
N ALA A 34 2.58 -3.30 -2.90
CA ALA A 34 3.60 -4.29 -3.24
C ALA A 34 4.77 -3.70 -4.06
N ALA A 35 4.58 -2.56 -4.72
CA ALA A 35 5.65 -1.85 -5.42
C ALA A 35 6.56 -1.02 -4.47
N ARG A 36 6.20 -0.86 -3.19
CA ARG A 36 6.91 -0.03 -2.21
C ARG A 36 7.57 -0.83 -1.09
N PHE A 37 6.98 -1.96 -0.75
CA PHE A 37 7.48 -2.86 0.26
C PHE A 37 8.04 -4.11 -0.41
N SER A 38 9.21 -4.55 0.05
CA SER A 38 9.75 -5.88 -0.18
C SER A 38 9.69 -6.61 1.15
#